data_AF-A0A848WE30-F1
#
_entry.id   AF-A0A848WE30-F1
#
_cell.length_a   1.000
_cell.length_b   1.000
_cell.length_c   1.000
_cell.angle_alpha   90.00
_cell.angle_beta   90.00
_cell.angle_gamma   90.00
#
_symmetry.space_group_name_H-M   'P 1'
#
loop_
_entity.id
_entity.type
_entity.pdbx_description
1 polymer ?
#
loop_
_entity_poly.entity_id
_entity_poly.type
_entity_poly.pdbx_seq_one_letter_code
_entity_poly.pdbx_strand_id
1 'polypeptide(L)' 'MTSLPATRPAKKLGLVIDLDTCVGCHACAVNCKEWNTGGHSAPLTDLEPYGDDPLGVWFNRIHTFE' A
#
# COMPACT_ATOMS: atom_id res chain seq x y z
N MET A 1 -1.69 1.16 12.92
CA MET A 1 -1.27 -0.25 12.74
C MET A 1 -2.50 -1.13 12.77
N THR A 2 -2.75 -1.91 11.73
CA THR A 2 -3.84 -2.89 11.69
C THR A 2 -3.49 -4.08 12.58
N SER A 3 -4.43 -4.51 13.44
CA SER A 3 -4.26 -5.70 14.28
C SER A 3 -4.60 -6.96 13.51
N LEU A 4 -3.95 -8.07 13.86
CA LEU A 4 -4.30 -9.38 13.33
C LEU A 4 -5.67 -9.83 13.87
N PRO A 5 -6.48 -10.56 13.08
CA PRO A 5 -7.73 -11.13 13.57
C PRO A 5 -7.51 -12.03 14.78
N ALA A 6 -8.39 -11.93 15.78
CA ALA A 6 -8.31 -12.74 17.01
C ALA A 6 -8.49 -14.24 16.74
N THR A 7 -9.33 -14.58 15.76
CA THR A 7 -9.53 -15.96 15.29
C THR A 7 -8.72 -16.18 14.02
N ARG A 8 -7.93 -17.26 13.98
CA ARG A 8 -7.19 -17.61 12.77
C ARG A 8 -8.17 -18.16 11.71
N PRO A 9 -8.10 -17.68 10.46
CA PRO A 9 -8.88 -18.28 9.38
C PRO A 9 -8.44 -19.73 9.14
N ALA A 10 -9.39 -20.57 8.71
CA ALA A 10 -9.10 -21.97 8.35
C ALA A 10 -8.12 -22.07 7.18
N LYS A 11 -8.13 -21.08 6.29
CA LYS A 11 -7.20 -20.96 5.15
C LYS A 11 -6.11 -19.95 5.47
N LYS A 12 -4.86 -20.35 5.26
CA LYS A 12 -3.69 -19.46 5.33
C LYS A 12 -3.25 -19.10 3.92
N LEU A 13 -2.97 -17.81 3.70
CA LEU A 13 -2.43 -17.30 2.45
C LEU A 13 -1.01 -16.80 2.71
N GLY A 14 -0.15 -16.94 1.71
CA GLY A 14 1.20 -16.41 1.72
C GLY A 14 1.46 -15.67 0.42
N LEU A 15 2.11 -14.52 0.52
CA LEU A 15 2.65 -13.77 -0.61
C LEU A 15 4.17 -13.84 -0.50
N VAL A 16 4.83 -14.36 -1.54
CA VAL A 16 6.29 -14.45 -1.61
C VAL A 16 6.75 -13.46 -2.66
N ILE A 17 7.77 -12.66 -2.33
CA ILE A 17 8.36 -11.66 -3.21
C ILE A 17 9.85 -12.00 -3.34
N ASP A 18 10.31 -12.19 -4.57
CA ASP A 18 11.73 -12.34 -4.86
C ASP A 18 12.42 -10.96 -4.85
N LEU A 19 13.38 -10.79 -3.94
CA LEU A 19 14.10 -9.54 -3.78
C LEU A 19 15.31 -9.43 -4.72
N ASP A 20 15.80 -10.54 -5.29
CA ASP A 20 16.90 -10.50 -6.26
C ASP A 20 16.42 -9.96 -7.61
N THR A 21 15.14 -10.19 -7.95
CA THR A 21 14.48 -9.64 -9.15
C THR A 21 13.94 -8.21 -8.91
N CYS A 22 13.80 -7.77 -7.67
CA CYS A 22 13.19 -6.47 -7.34
C CYS A 22 14.12 -5.30 -7.68
N VAL A 23 13.84 -4.60 -8.78
CA VAL A 23 14.64 -3.44 -9.23
C VAL A 23 14.18 -2.09 -8.69
N GLY A 24 13.17 -2.07 -7.81
CA GLY A 24 12.63 -0.81 -7.26
C GLY A 24 11.84 0.03 -8.27
N CYS A 25 11.21 -0.58 -9.28
CA CYS A 25 10.42 0.15 -10.28
C CYS A 25 9.12 0.77 -9.74
N HIS A 26 8.72 0.45 -8.50
CA HIS A 26 7.51 0.95 -7.84
C HIS A 26 6.16 0.61 -8.49
N ALA A 27 6.11 -0.17 -9.57
CA ALA A 27 4.87 -0.58 -10.23
C ALA A 27 3.88 -1.31 -9.29
N CYS A 28 4.40 -2.10 -8.34
CA CYS A 28 3.59 -2.77 -7.33
C CYS A 28 2.79 -1.78 -6.45
N ALA A 29 3.38 -0.63 -6.14
CA ALA A 29 2.74 0.39 -5.32
C ALA A 29 1.73 1.22 -6.13
N VAL A 30 2.06 1.55 -7.38
CA VAL A 30 1.12 2.22 -8.32
C VAL A 30 -0.14 1.38 -8.49
N ASN A 31 -0.01 0.09 -8.85
CA ASN A 31 -1.17 -0.78 -9.05
C ASN A 31 -2.02 -0.94 -7.78
N CYS A 32 -1.38 -1.02 -6.60
CA CYS A 32 -2.10 -1.09 -5.33
C CYS A 32 -2.90 0.20 -5.08
N LYS A 33 -2.29 1.36 -5.34
CA LYS A 33 -2.93 2.67 -5.20
C LYS A 33 -4.13 2.82 -6.13
N GLU A 34 -3.97 2.52 -7.41
CA GLU A 34 -5.04 2.62 -8.41
C GLU A 34 -6.24 1.77 -8.01
N TRP A 35 -6.01 0.50 -7.67
CA TRP A 35 -7.07 -0.41 -7.27
C TRP A 35 -7.82 0.07 -6.03
N ASN A 36 -7.11 0.50 -5.00
CA ASN A 36 -7.72 0.87 -3.72
C ASN A 36 -8.26 2.31 -3.69
N THR A 37 -7.84 3.18 -4.59
CA THR A 37 -8.37 4.56 -4.76
C THR A 37 -9.67 4.59 -5.56
N GLY A 38 -9.92 3.60 -6.42
CA GLY A 38 -11.21 3.43 -7.09
C GLY A 38 -12.23 2.61 -6.29
N GLY A 39 -11.83 2.05 -5.15
CA GLY A 39 -12.61 1.05 -4.41
C GLY A 39 -13.56 1.62 -3.34
N HIS A 40 -14.23 0.71 -2.65
CA HIS A 40 -15.07 1.00 -1.47
C HIS A 40 -14.29 1.60 -0.29
N SER A 41 -12.97 1.38 -0.26
CA SER A 41 -12.06 1.92 0.75
C SER A 41 -11.45 3.27 0.36
N ALA A 42 -11.89 3.85 -0.76
CA ALA A 42 -11.40 5.13 -1.25
C ALA A 42 -12.05 6.33 -0.54
N PRO A 43 -11.36 7.49 -0.51
CA PRO A 43 -9.96 7.67 -0.89
C PRO A 43 -9.00 7.09 0.17
N LEU A 44 -7.83 6.65 -0.28
CA LEU A 44 -6.76 6.27 0.64
C LEU A 44 -6.32 7.48 1.46
N THR A 45 -6.15 7.31 2.78
CA THR A 45 -5.89 8.42 3.69
C THR A 45 -4.54 9.09 3.44
N ASP A 46 -4.55 10.41 3.35
CA ASP A 46 -3.35 11.26 3.31
C ASP A 46 -3.69 12.59 4.00
N LEU A 47 -3.12 12.80 5.18
CA LEU A 47 -3.35 13.94 6.08
C LEU A 47 -2.09 14.79 6.07
N GLU A 48 -2.27 16.10 5.83
CA GLU A 48 -1.17 17.06 5.73
C GLU A 48 -0.04 16.60 4.78
N PRO A 49 -0.34 16.18 3.53
CA PRO A 49 0.63 15.54 2.63
C PRO A 49 1.85 16.43 2.28
N TYR A 50 1.71 17.74 2.48
CA TYR A 50 2.75 18.74 2.23
C TYR A 50 3.23 19.45 3.51
N GLY A 51 2.85 18.95 4.68
CA GLY A 51 3.30 19.47 5.98
C GLY A 51 4.63 18.85 6.44
N ASP A 52 5.13 19.31 7.59
CA ASP A 52 6.41 18.85 8.16
C ASP A 52 6.35 17.39 8.67
N ASP A 53 5.15 16.88 9.00
CA ASP A 53 4.90 15.51 9.45
C ASP A 53 3.69 14.87 8.72
N PRO A 54 3.87 14.38 7.48
CA PRO A 54 2.77 13.86 6.67
C PRO A 54 2.29 12.49 7.19
N LEU A 55 0.99 12.37 7.43
CA LEU A 55 0.35 11.18 8.02
C LEU A 55 -0.59 10.50 7.03
N GLY A 56 -0.40 9.21 6.76
CA GLY A 56 -1.30 8.49 5.87
C GLY A 56 -0.68 7.27 5.22
N VAL A 57 -1.33 6.79 4.17
CA VAL A 57 -0.85 5.68 3.35
C VAL A 57 0.43 6.10 2.64
N TRP A 58 1.55 5.48 3.00
CA TRP A 58 2.88 5.89 2.54
C TRP A 58 3.01 5.96 1.01
N PHE A 59 2.37 5.04 0.30
CA PHE A 59 2.48 4.94 -1.16
C PHE A 59 1.66 5.99 -1.92
N ASN A 60 0.88 6.83 -1.23
CA ASN A 60 0.30 8.02 -1.85
C ASN A 60 1.37 9.01 -2.33
N ARG A 61 2.55 8.98 -1.68
CA ARG A 61 3.71 9.84 -1.94
C ARG A 61 4.79 9.21 -2.82
N ILE A 62 4.52 8.02 -3.38
CA ILE A 62 5.36 7.48 -4.44
C ILE A 62 4.99 8.18 -5.73
N HIS A 63 5.87 9.05 -6.19
CA HIS A 63 5.74 9.77 -7.44
C HIS A 63 6.80 9.22 -8.40
N THR A 64 6.52 8.07 -9.00
CA THR A 64 7.28 7.58 -10.15
C THR A 64 6.50 8.02 -11.37
N PHE A 65 7.12 8.83 -12.23
CA PHE A 65 6.53 9.18 -13.52
C PHE A 65 6.44 7.90 -14.37
N GLU A 66 5.32 7.70 -15.07
CA GLU A 66 5.24 6.72 -16.16
C GLU A 66 6.30 7.01 -17.24
#